data_AF-A0A139QCM0-F1
#
_entry.id   AF-A0A139QCM0-F1
#
_cell.length_a   1.000
_cell.length_b   1.000
_cell.length_c   1.000
_cell.angle_alpha   90.00
_cell.angle_beta   90.00
_cell.angle_gamma   90.00
#
_symmetry.space_group_name_H-M   'P 1'
#
loop_
_entity.id
_entity.type
_entity.pdbx_description
1 polymer ?
#
loop_
_entity_poly.entity_id
_entity_poly.type
_entity_poly.pdbx_seq_one_letter_code
_entity_poly.pdbx_strand_id
1 'polypeptide(L)' 'MILSNEKQTLRAEVEQFLRNNYHIAPDTVSPVTNVVLENWFEELDNGGSHLTADLIADNIVDIAHRYSVH' A
#
# COMPACT_ATOMS: atom_id res chain seq x y z
N MET A 1 -7.20 5.16 -16.29
CA MET A 1 -5.88 5.76 -16.12
C MET A 1 -5.92 6.72 -14.95
N ILE A 2 -5.29 6.30 -13.85
CA ILE A 2 -5.17 7.08 -12.61
C ILE A 2 -4.08 8.13 -12.79
N LEU A 3 -4.36 9.36 -12.37
CA LEU A 3 -3.44 10.48 -12.45
C LEU A 3 -2.31 10.35 -11.43
N SER A 4 -1.13 10.90 -11.75
CA SER A 4 0.05 10.81 -10.87
C SER A 4 -0.17 11.39 -9.47
N ASN A 5 -1.00 12.44 -9.35
CA ASN A 5 -1.36 13.04 -8.06
C ASN A 5 -2.29 12.13 -7.24
N GLU A 6 -3.20 11.40 -7.88
CA GLU A 6 -4.05 10.41 -7.21
C GLU A 6 -3.20 9.26 -6.66
N LYS A 7 -2.20 8.79 -7.42
CA LYS A 7 -1.25 7.77 -6.94
C LYS A 7 -0.46 8.24 -5.72
N GLN A 8 0.01 9.48 -5.73
CA GLN A 8 0.74 10.07 -4.61
C GLN A 8 -0.15 10.27 -3.38
N THR A 9 -1.40 10.69 -3.59
CA THR A 9 -2.38 10.89 -2.50
C THR A 9 -2.68 9.56 -1.82
N LEU A 10 -2.99 8.53 -2.59
CA LEU A 10 -3.25 7.19 -2.06
C LEU A 10 -2.04 6.65 -1.28
N ARG A 11 -0.83 6.83 -1.84
CA ARG A 11 0.39 6.43 -1.13
C ARG A 11 0.50 7.13 0.22
N ALA A 12 0.30 8.45 0.27
CA ALA A 12 0.39 9.20 1.51
C ALA A 12 -0.64 8.72 2.56
N GLU A 13 -1.87 8.41 2.13
CA GLU A 13 -2.90 7.84 3.00
C GLU A 13 -2.51 6.47 3.55
N VAL A 14 -2.02 5.56 2.70
CA VAL A 14 -1.51 4.24 3.12
C VAL A 14 -0.37 4.39 4.12
N GLU A 15 0.58 5.28 3.86
CA GLU A 15 1.69 5.55 4.78
C GLU A 15 1.23 6.13 6.12
N GLN A 16 0.13 6.91 6.13
CA GLN A 16 -0.49 7.36 7.38
C GLN A 16 -1.11 6.20 8.16
N PHE A 17 -1.81 5.28 7.50
CA PHE A 17 -2.35 4.09 8.16
C PHE A 17 -1.25 3.20 8.75
N LEU A 18 -0.16 2.98 8.01
CA LEU A 18 1.01 2.23 8.49
C LEU A 18 1.60 2.86 9.76
N ARG A 19 1.73 4.20 9.79
CA ARG A 19 2.25 4.91 10.97
C ARG A 19 1.29 4.86 12.15
N ASN A 20 0.02 5.21 11.92
CA ASN A 20 -0.94 5.48 12.98
C ASN A 20 -1.56 4.21 13.57
N ASN A 21 -1.84 3.21 12.74
CA ASN A 21 -2.54 2.01 13.19
C ASN A 21 -1.57 0.87 13.50
N TYR A 22 -0.50 0.77 12.72
CA TYR A 22 0.43 -0.35 12.80
C TYR A 22 1.76 0.00 13.46
N HIS A 23 2.03 1.28 13.72
CA HIS A 23 3.30 1.76 14.29
C HIS A 23 4.52 1.36 13.45
N ILE A 24 4.32 1.19 12.14
CA ILE A 24 5.38 0.84 11.19
C ILE A 24 5.87 2.11 10.52
N ALA A 25 7.19 2.30 10.52
CA ALA A 25 7.81 3.37 9.75
C ALA A 25 7.76 3.00 8.25
N PRO A 26 7.09 3.78 7.37
CA PRO A 26 6.86 3.42 5.98
C PRO A 26 8.11 3.09 5.16
N ASP A 27 9.24 3.68 5.50
CA ASP A 27 10.54 3.39 4.92
C ASP A 27 10.98 1.94 5.12
N THR A 28 10.62 1.33 6.25
CA THR A 28 10.95 -0.08 6.56
C THR A 28 10.19 -1.09 5.71
N VAL A 29 9.03 -0.71 5.16
CA VAL A 29 8.19 -1.56 4.30
C VAL A 29 8.06 -1.02 2.88
N SER A 30 8.83 0.00 2.51
CA SER A 30 8.75 0.68 1.22
C SER A 30 8.82 -0.27 0.00
N PRO A 31 9.67 -1.32 -0.01
CA PRO A 31 9.68 -2.29 -1.11
C PRO A 31 8.33 -3.02 -1.26
N VAL A 32 7.72 -3.44 -0.15
CA VAL A 32 6.40 -4.10 -0.15
C VAL A 32 5.32 -3.13 -0.58
N THR A 33 5.33 -1.91 -0.03
CA THR A 33 4.39 -0.84 -0.39
C THR A 33 4.41 -0.55 -1.88
N ASN A 34 5.59 -0.49 -2.50
CA ASN A 34 5.71 -0.23 -3.94
C ASN A 34 5.03 -1.31 -4.78
N VAL A 35 5.31 -2.58 -4.47
CA VAL A 35 4.73 -3.73 -5.20
C VAL A 35 3.22 -3.80 -5.02
N VAL A 36 2.73 -3.64 -3.79
CA VAL A 36 1.28 -3.69 -3.51
C VAL A 36 0.55 -2.56 -4.24
N LEU A 37 1.07 -1.33 -4.19
CA LEU A 37 0.46 -0.21 -4.89
C LEU A 37 0.52 -0.36 -6.40
N GLU A 38 1.64 -0.86 -6.96
CA GLU A 38 1.77 -1.11 -8.40
C GLU A 38 0.74 -2.12 -8.88
N ASN A 39 0.63 -3.27 -8.20
CA ASN A 39 -0.37 -4.30 -8.52
C ASN A 39 -1.79 -3.74 -8.39
N TRP A 40 -2.08 -2.96 -7.34
CA TRP A 40 -3.39 -2.35 -7.15
C TRP A 40 -3.75 -1.39 -8.28
N PHE A 41 -2.81 -0.53 -8.71
CA PHE A 41 -3.04 0.37 -9.83
C PHE A 41 -3.26 -0.39 -11.15
N GLU A 42 -2.53 -1.48 -11.38
CA GLU A 42 -2.71 -2.35 -12.54
C GLU A 42 -4.08 -3.05 -12.52
N GLU A 43 -4.48 -3.62 -11.39
CA GLU A 43 -5.80 -4.22 -11.22
C GLU A 43 -6.90 -3.18 -11.48
N LEU A 44 -6.75 -1.96 -10.97
CA LEU A 44 -7.73 -0.91 -11.17
C LEU A 44 -7.87 -0.46 -12.62
N ASP A 45 -6.75 -0.29 -13.34
CA ASP A 45 -6.77 0.05 -14.77
C ASP A 45 -7.38 -1.10 -15.61
N ASN A 46 -7.36 -2.34 -15.11
CA ASN A 46 -8.00 -3.51 -15.70
C ASN A 46 -9.47 -3.74 -15.27
N GLY A 47 -10.08 -2.80 -14.52
CA GLY A 47 -11.47 -2.89 -14.06
C GLY A 47 -11.66 -3.78 -12.82
N GLY A 48 -10.57 -4.03 -12.08
CA GLY A 48 -10.55 -4.73 -10.81
C GLY A 48 -11.13 -3.94 -9.64
N SER A 49 -10.89 -4.42 -8.42
CA SER A 49 -11.56 -3.91 -7.22
C SER A 49 -10.87 -2.69 -6.61
N HIS A 50 -11.67 -1.74 -6.13
CA HIS A 50 -11.19 -0.57 -5.38
C HIS A 50 -10.99 -0.93 -3.90
N LEU A 51 -9.76 -1.22 -3.50
CA LEU A 51 -9.39 -1.22 -2.07
C LEU A 51 -9.23 0.20 -1.55
N THR A 52 -9.64 0.42 -0.30
CA THR A 52 -9.37 1.64 0.45
C THR A 52 -7.95 1.62 1.03
N ALA A 53 -7.41 2.79 1.38
CA ALA A 53 -6.03 2.92 1.87
C ALA A 53 -5.75 2.10 3.13
N ASP A 54 -6.74 1.91 4.01
CA ASP A 54 -6.64 1.04 5.19
C ASP A 54 -6.48 -0.44 4.79
N LEU A 55 -7.32 -0.95 3.87
CA LEU A 55 -7.20 -2.33 3.38
C LEU A 55 -5.88 -2.59 2.66
N ILE A 56 -5.34 -1.59 1.96
CA ILE A 56 -4.01 -1.69 1.35
C ILE A 56 -2.93 -1.74 2.42
N ALA A 57 -3.03 -0.91 3.47
CA ALA A 57 -2.11 -0.95 4.59
C ALA A 57 -2.13 -2.31 5.30
N ASP A 58 -3.32 -2.89 5.54
CA ASP A 58 -3.47 -4.23 6.11
C ASP A 58 -2.72 -5.28 5.28
N ASN A 59 -2.87 -5.21 3.95
CA ASN A 59 -2.19 -6.13 3.03
C ASN A 59 -0.67 -6.00 3.08
N ILE A 60 -0.16 -4.77 3.13
CA ILE A 60 1.28 -4.49 3.26
C ILE A 60 1.81 -5.08 4.57
N VAL A 61 1.09 -4.89 5.69
CA VAL A 61 1.49 -5.41 6.99
C VAL A 61 1.51 -6.92 7.00
N ASP A 62 0.49 -7.56 6.44
CA ASP A 62 0.41 -9.00 6.29
C ASP A 62 1.59 -9.57 5.50
N ILE A 63 1.92 -8.97 4.37
CA ILE A 63 3.06 -9.38 3.53
C ILE A 63 4.37 -9.13 4.27
N ALA A 64 4.54 -7.94 4.85
CA ALA A 64 5.73 -7.59 5.60
C ALA A 64 5.96 -8.57 6.75
N HIS A 65 4.94 -8.96 7.52
CA HIS A 65 5.08 -9.95 8.58
C HIS A 65 5.41 -11.35 8.07
N ARG A 66 4.85 -11.77 6.93
CA ARG A 66 5.14 -13.10 6.34
C ARG A 66 6.55 -13.22 5.80
N TYR A 67 7.12 -12.14 5.28
CA TYR A 67 8.43 -12.12 4.63
C TYR A 67 9.51 -11.36 5.39
N SER A 68 9.20 -10.78 6.55
CA SER A 68 10.18 -10.36 7.55
C SER A 68 10.73 -11.63 8.21
N VAL A 69 11.58 -12.33 7.46
CA VAL A 69 12.37 -13.45 7.98
C VAL A 69 13.37 -12.84 8.96
N HIS A 70 13.32 -13.32 10.21
CA HIS A 70 14.24 -12.97 11.29
C HIS A 70 15.72 -12.95 10.87
#